data_AF-A0A2D4HZ69-F1
#
_entry.id   AF-A0A2D4HZ69-F1
#
_cell.length_a   1.000
_cell.length_b   1.000
_cell.length_c   1.000
_cell.angle_alpha   90.00
_cell.angle_beta   90.00
_cell.angle_gamma   90.00
#
_symmetry.space_group_name_H-M   'P 1'
#
loop_
_entity.id
_entity.type
_entity.pdbx_description
1 polymer ?
#
loop_
_entity_poly.entity_id
_entity_poly.type
_entity_poly.pdbx_seq_one_letter_code
_entity_poly.pdbx_strand_id
1 'polypeptide(L)'
;MALEERLAQAMETALAHLESLAIDVEQAHPPASKESIDCLPQIIITEDHNGQEQCCAICCSEYIKEEIVTELPCRHFFHVTCITLWLQKSGTCPVCRHVLPPGLSESGTPIFTFLPDQDSPSSVQSASGTQ
;
A
#
# COMPACT_ATOMS: atom_id res chain seq x y z
N MET A 1 -42.18 -31.89 -1.58
CA MET A 1 -42.66 -30.87 -2.55
C MET A 1 -42.45 -29.45 -2.05
N ALA A 2 -43.22 -28.90 -1.09
CA ALA A 2 -43.07 -27.48 -0.69
C ALA A 2 -41.76 -27.12 0.04
N LEU A 3 -41.15 -28.05 0.79
CA LEU A 3 -39.88 -27.80 1.48
C LEU A 3 -38.69 -27.83 0.50
N GLU A 4 -38.73 -28.74 -0.46
CA GLU A 4 -37.70 -28.88 -1.50
C GLU A 4 -37.72 -27.69 -2.46
N GLU A 5 -38.91 -27.22 -2.84
CA GLU A 5 -39.09 -26.01 -3.65
C GLU A 5 -38.56 -24.77 -2.93
N ARG A 6 -38.86 -24.64 -1.63
CA ARG A 6 -38.33 -23.53 -0.81
C ARG A 6 -36.81 -23.60 -0.64
N LEU A 7 -36.23 -24.80 -0.56
CA LEU A 7 -34.78 -24.99 -0.47
C LEU A 7 -34.10 -24.64 -1.80
N ALA A 8 -34.67 -25.07 -2.92
CA ALA A 8 -34.18 -24.75 -4.26
C ALA A 8 -34.21 -23.23 -4.51
N GLN A 9 -35.33 -22.59 -4.18
CA GLN A 9 -35.48 -21.15 -4.37
C GLN A 9 -34.55 -20.34 -3.45
N ALA A 10 -34.29 -20.80 -2.23
CA ALA A 10 -33.31 -20.17 -1.35
C ALA A 10 -31.88 -20.30 -1.89
N MET A 11 -31.53 -21.43 -2.51
CA MET A 11 -30.22 -21.65 -3.11
C MET A 11 -30.02 -20.81 -4.37
N GLU A 12 -31.01 -20.74 -5.26
CA GLU A 12 -30.95 -19.86 -6.45
C GLU A 12 -30.84 -18.38 -6.07
N THR A 13 -31.58 -17.95 -5.05
CA THR A 13 -31.46 -16.60 -4.50
C THR A 13 -30.05 -16.37 -3.95
N ALA A 14 -29.50 -17.31 -3.17
CA ALA A 14 -28.13 -17.18 -2.66
C ALA A 14 -27.08 -17.09 -3.77
N LEU A 15 -27.22 -17.85 -4.86
CA LEU A 15 -26.33 -17.80 -6.02
C LEU A 15 -26.44 -16.46 -6.76
N ALA A 16 -27.64 -15.96 -7.00
CA ALA A 16 -27.86 -14.65 -7.64
C ALA A 16 -27.29 -13.50 -6.79
N HIS A 17 -27.39 -13.61 -5.45
CA HIS A 17 -26.79 -12.64 -4.55
C HIS A 17 -25.25 -12.71 -4.56
N LEU A 18 -24.65 -13.91 -4.68
CA LEU A 18 -23.21 -14.08 -4.83
C LEU A 18 -22.69 -13.51 -6.16
N GLU A 19 -23.47 -13.63 -7.23
CA GLU A 19 -23.14 -13.03 -8.54
C GLU A 19 -23.21 -11.50 -8.48
N SER A 20 -24.15 -10.93 -7.73
CA SER A 20 -24.19 -9.49 -7.43
C SER A 20 -23.05 -9.00 -6.52
N LEU A 21 -22.42 -9.91 -5.78
CA LEU A 21 -21.23 -9.65 -4.95
C LEU A 21 -19.93 -9.88 -5.72
N ALA A 22 -20.00 -10.28 -6.99
CA ALA A 22 -18.85 -10.32 -7.88
C ALA A 22 -18.36 -8.88 -8.11
N ILE A 23 -17.48 -8.45 -7.22
CA ILE A 23 -16.59 -7.31 -7.27
C ILE A 23 -16.27 -6.99 -8.73
N ASP A 24 -16.84 -5.90 -9.26
CA ASP A 24 -16.55 -5.42 -10.62
C ASP A 24 -15.04 -5.22 -10.78
N VAL A 25 -14.36 -6.23 -11.31
CA VAL A 25 -12.93 -6.27 -11.63
C VAL A 25 -12.69 -5.77 -13.07
N GLU A 26 -13.69 -5.13 -13.68
CA GLU A 26 -13.65 -4.69 -15.08
C GLU A 26 -14.03 -3.22 -15.28
N GLN A 27 -13.52 -2.33 -14.43
CA GLN A 27 -13.27 -0.95 -14.88
C GLN A 27 -11.81 -0.84 -15.30
N ALA A 28 -11.54 -1.19 -16.56
CA ALA A 28 -10.29 -0.87 -17.24
C ALA A 28 -10.27 0.64 -17.56
N HIS A 29 -9.94 1.45 -16.56
CA HIS A 29 -9.48 2.82 -16.79
C HIS A 29 -8.14 2.77 -17.52
N PRO A 30 -7.74 3.84 -18.23
CA PRO A 30 -6.50 3.85 -18.99
C PRO A 30 -5.31 3.46 -18.10
N PRO A 31 -4.36 2.66 -18.63
CA PRO A 31 -3.19 2.24 -17.87
C PRO A 31 -2.41 3.47 -17.43
N ALA A 32 -1.96 3.48 -16.18
CA ALA A 32 -1.10 4.55 -15.70
C ALA A 32 0.22 4.55 -16.49
N SER A 33 0.69 5.72 -16.90
CA SER A 33 2.01 5.86 -17.51
C SER A 33 3.09 5.37 -16.57
N LYS A 34 4.08 4.65 -17.10
CA LYS A 34 5.22 4.13 -16.32
C LYS A 34 5.91 5.22 -15.51
N GLU A 35 5.99 6.43 -16.07
CA GLU A 35 6.55 7.62 -15.42
C GLU A 35 5.78 7.98 -14.13
N SER A 36 4.45 7.99 -14.17
CA SER A 36 3.62 8.27 -12.99
C SER A 36 3.77 7.22 -11.88
N ILE A 37 4.07 5.97 -12.27
CA ILE A 37 4.28 4.86 -11.33
C ILE A 37 5.66 4.96 -10.69
N ASP A 38 6.70 5.30 -11.46
CA ASP A 38 8.07 5.41 -10.98
C ASP A 38 8.26 6.61 -10.02
N CYS A 39 7.47 7.67 -10.21
CA CYS A 39 7.45 8.83 -9.31
C CYS A 39 6.68 8.59 -7.99
N LEU A 40 6.12 7.39 -7.75
CA LEU A 40 5.47 7.10 -6.48
C LEU A 40 6.50 7.05 -5.35
N PRO A 41 6.15 7.54 -4.14
CA PRO A 41 7.04 7.50 -2.99
C PRO A 41 7.41 6.05 -2.66
N GLN A 42 8.70 5.81 -2.48
CA GLN A 42 9.24 4.53 -2.02
C GLN A 42 9.63 4.65 -0.55
N ILE A 43 9.22 3.68 0.25
CA ILE A 43 9.40 3.65 1.70
C ILE A 43 10.08 2.34 2.06
N ILE A 44 11.02 2.40 3.00
CA ILE A 44 11.71 1.22 3.52
C ILE A 44 10.98 0.77 4.78
N ILE A 45 10.69 -0.53 4.85
CA ILE A 45 10.06 -1.15 6.01
C ILE A 45 11.10 -1.23 7.15
N THR A 46 10.84 -0.53 8.26
CA THR A 46 11.60 -0.55 9.51
C THR A 46 10.89 -1.44 10.54
N GLU A 47 11.58 -1.81 11.63
CA GLU A 47 11.02 -2.69 12.69
C GLU A 47 9.83 -2.09 13.46
N ASP A 48 9.55 -0.80 13.27
CA ASP A 48 8.62 0.00 14.09
C ASP A 48 7.27 0.27 13.39
N HIS A 49 6.99 -0.35 12.24
CA HIS A 49 5.74 -0.18 11.49
C HIS A 49 4.53 -0.84 12.18
N ASN A 50 4.14 -0.36 13.35
CA ASN A 50 3.03 -0.90 14.16
C ASN A 50 1.63 -0.43 13.69
N GLY A 51 1.49 0.09 12.46
CA GLY A 51 0.38 0.99 12.13
C GLY A 51 -0.62 0.49 11.09
N GLN A 52 -0.16 0.08 9.91
CA GLN A 52 -1.06 -0.12 8.76
C GLN A 52 -0.53 -1.28 7.89
N GLU A 53 -1.42 -2.22 7.58
CA GLU A 53 -1.29 -3.33 6.63
C GLU A 53 0.13 -3.89 6.45
N GLN A 54 0.51 -4.88 7.27
CA GLN A 54 1.82 -5.55 7.19
C GLN A 54 1.96 -6.51 6.00
N CYS A 55 0.96 -6.56 5.11
CA CYS A 55 0.91 -7.51 4.01
C CYS A 55 0.55 -6.80 2.72
N CYS A 56 1.20 -7.22 1.64
CA CYS A 56 0.84 -6.79 0.30
C CYS A 56 -0.44 -7.50 -0.16
N ALA A 57 -1.51 -6.75 -0.42
CA ALA A 57 -2.80 -7.31 -0.86
C ALA A 57 -2.77 -7.94 -2.28
N ILE A 58 -1.67 -7.77 -3.03
CA ILE A 58 -1.51 -8.32 -4.39
C ILE A 58 -0.87 -9.72 -4.35
N CYS A 59 0.18 -9.90 -3.55
CA CYS A 59 0.88 -11.20 -3.43
C CYS A 59 0.54 -11.94 -2.11
N CYS A 60 -0.31 -11.36 -1.28
CA CYS A 60 -0.73 -11.88 0.02
C CYS A 60 0.44 -12.24 0.95
N SER A 61 1.57 -11.55 0.81
CA SER A 61 2.80 -11.80 1.57
C SER A 61 3.09 -10.65 2.52
N GLU A 62 3.65 -10.99 3.68
CA GLU A 62 4.09 -10.02 4.69
C GLU A 62 5.27 -9.19 4.18
N TYR A 63 5.38 -7.96 4.68
CA TYR A 63 6.53 -7.11 4.43
C TYR A 63 7.71 -7.50 5.32
N ILE A 64 8.89 -7.53 4.72
CA ILE A 64 10.12 -7.87 5.44
C ILE A 64 10.86 -6.58 5.82
N LYS A 65 11.58 -6.59 6.94
CA LYS A 65 12.49 -5.50 7.30
C LYS A 65 13.45 -5.18 6.15
N GLU A 66 13.71 -3.90 5.92
CA GLU A 66 14.55 -3.36 4.84
C GLU A 66 13.98 -3.60 3.43
N GLU A 67 12.74 -4.09 3.32
CA GLU A 67 12.04 -4.19 2.04
C GLU A 67 11.53 -2.82 1.57
N ILE A 68 11.53 -2.62 0.25
CA ILE A 68 11.06 -1.40 -0.38
C ILE A 68 9.60 -1.59 -0.82
N VAL A 69 8.73 -0.78 -0.24
CA VAL A 69 7.32 -0.68 -0.63
C VAL A 69 7.06 0.69 -1.24
N THR A 70 5.95 0.82 -1.94
CA THR A 70 5.49 2.12 -2.43
C THR A 70 4.11 2.45 -1.89
N GLU A 71 3.92 3.73 -1.60
CA GLU A 71 2.68 4.27 -1.09
C GLU A 71 1.91 4.97 -2.22
N LEU A 72 0.66 4.58 -2.42
CA LEU A 72 -0.24 5.28 -3.34
C LEU A 72 -0.73 6.60 -2.73
N PRO A 73 -1.22 7.56 -3.53
CA PRO A 73 -1.82 8.80 -3.01
C PRO A 73 -3.05 8.56 -2.09
N CYS A 74 -3.62 7.36 -2.12
CA CYS A 74 -4.69 6.92 -1.24
C CYS A 74 -4.20 6.28 0.08
N ARG A 75 -2.90 6.37 0.42
CA ARG A 75 -2.27 5.87 1.66
C ARG A 75 -2.22 4.34 1.81
N HIS A 76 -2.36 3.58 0.72
CA HIS A 76 -2.18 2.12 0.73
C HIS A 76 -0.79 1.73 0.25
N PHE A 77 -0.24 0.69 0.87
CA PHE A 77 1.13 0.20 0.64
C PHE A 77 1.13 -1.09 -0.19
N PHE A 78 2.10 -1.22 -1.08
CA PHE A 78 2.31 -2.41 -1.90
C PHE A 78 3.80 -2.58 -2.23
N HIS A 79 4.23 -3.80 -2.54
CA HIS A 79 5.55 -3.99 -3.15
C HIS A 79 5.61 -3.23 -4.48
N VAL A 80 6.72 -2.54 -4.74
CA VAL A 80 6.94 -1.75 -5.97
C VAL A 80 6.63 -2.59 -7.21
N THR A 81 7.12 -3.82 -7.26
CA THR A 81 6.93 -4.75 -8.38
C THR A 81 5.46 -5.15 -8.56
N CYS A 82 4.77 -5.46 -7.46
CA CYS A 82 3.39 -5.91 -7.47
C CYS A 82 2.45 -4.82 -7.97
N ILE A 83 2.57 -3.61 -7.43
CA ILE A 83 1.67 -2.51 -7.79
C ILE A 83 2.02 -1.91 -9.15
N THR A 84 3.27 -1.96 -9.60
CA THR A 84 3.64 -1.54 -10.96
C THR A 84 2.89 -2.37 -12.00
N LEU A 85 2.90 -3.71 -11.87
CA LEU A 85 2.17 -4.60 -12.78
C LEU A 85 0.66 -4.35 -12.74
N TRP A 86 0.12 -4.09 -11.55
CA TRP A 86 -1.29 -3.79 -11.37
C TRP A 86 -1.71 -2.46 -12.00
N LEU A 87 -0.95 -1.39 -11.76
CA LEU A 87 -1.24 -0.05 -12.28
C LEU A 87 -1.05 0.06 -13.80
N GLN A 88 -0.20 -0.78 -14.37
CA GLN A 88 -0.06 -0.91 -15.83
C GLN A 88 -1.26 -1.59 -16.49
N LYS A 89 -2.02 -2.40 -15.76
CA LYS A 89 -3.19 -3.11 -16.30
C LYS A 89 -4.49 -2.37 -16.01
N SER A 90 -4.67 -2.05 -14.73
CA SER A 90 -5.82 -1.29 -14.26
C SER A 90 -5.38 0.17 -14.21
N GLY A 91 -4.55 0.59 -13.25
CA GLY A 91 -4.31 2.02 -12.93
C GLY A 91 -5.10 2.55 -11.71
N THR A 92 -5.57 1.65 -10.85
CA THR A 92 -6.35 1.92 -9.64
C THR A 92 -5.75 1.19 -8.47
N CYS A 93 -5.99 1.69 -7.26
CA CYS A 93 -5.67 0.99 -6.04
C CYS A 93 -6.47 -0.33 -5.94
N PRO A 94 -5.84 -1.49 -5.69
CA PRO A 94 -6.54 -2.76 -5.53
C PRO A 94 -7.39 -2.84 -4.25
N VAL A 95 -7.16 -1.96 -3.28
CA VAL A 95 -7.91 -1.94 -2.00
C VAL A 95 -9.12 -1.00 -2.07
N CYS A 96 -8.91 0.26 -2.47
CA CYS A 96 -9.96 1.29 -2.41
C CYS A 96 -10.47 1.75 -3.77
N ARG A 97 -9.99 1.18 -4.88
CA ARG A 97 -10.36 1.53 -6.27
C ARG A 97 -10.11 3.00 -6.65
N HIS A 98 -9.28 3.72 -5.89
CA HIS A 98 -8.89 5.09 -6.24
C HIS A 98 -8.03 5.08 -7.52
N VAL A 99 -8.40 5.90 -8.51
CA VAL A 99 -7.68 6.02 -9.78
C VAL A 99 -6.40 6.82 -9.58
N LEU A 100 -5.29 6.36 -10.15
CA LEU A 100 -4.04 7.11 -10.10
C LEU A 100 -4.14 8.33 -11.05
N PRO A 101 -3.98 9.57 -10.58
CA PRO A 101 -4.03 10.73 -11.45
C PRO A 101 -2.84 10.74 -12.44
N PRO A 102 -3.06 11.10 -13.71
CA PRO A 102 -1.98 11.25 -14.68
C PRO A 102 -1.17 12.52 -14.34
N GLY A 103 0.00 12.34 -13.73
CA GLY A 103 0.93 13.44 -13.44
C GLY A 103 0.96 13.86 -11.98
N LEU A 104 1.33 12.95 -11.07
CA LEU A 104 1.75 13.32 -9.72
C LEU A 104 3.02 14.17 -9.77
N SER A 105 2.86 15.46 -10.06
CA SER A 105 3.75 16.51 -9.62
C SER A 105 3.07 17.20 -8.45
N GLU A 106 3.87 17.47 -7.40
CA GLU A 106 3.59 18.43 -6.32
C GLU A 106 2.79 17.91 -5.11
N SER A 107 3.44 17.13 -4.25
CA SER A 107 3.74 17.52 -2.85
C SER A 107 4.27 16.32 -2.06
N GLY A 108 5.59 16.25 -1.97
CA GLY A 108 6.30 15.19 -1.29
C GLY A 108 7.74 15.21 -1.76
N THR A 109 8.47 16.23 -1.32
CA THR A 109 9.94 16.22 -1.34
C THR A 109 10.40 14.81 -0.97
N PRO A 110 11.37 14.19 -1.68
CA PRO A 110 11.99 12.98 -1.17
C PRO A 110 12.76 13.40 0.08
N ILE A 111 12.08 13.42 1.21
CA ILE A 111 12.72 13.43 2.51
C ILE A 111 13.17 12.01 2.72
N PHE A 112 14.28 11.69 2.07
CA PHE A 112 15.25 10.79 2.62
C PHE A 112 15.71 11.43 3.94
N THR A 113 14.93 11.25 5.01
CA THR A 113 15.41 11.48 6.38
C THR A 113 16.41 10.38 6.70
N PHE A 114 17.55 10.44 6.03
CA PHE A 114 18.80 10.10 6.67
C PHE A 114 19.08 11.21 7.68
N LEU A 115 18.66 11.02 8.92
CA LEU A 115 19.54 11.42 10.01
C LEU A 115 20.37 10.19 10.38
N PRO A 116 21.66 10.15 10.03
CA PRO A 116 22.55 9.16 10.60
C PRO A 116 22.61 9.38 12.12
N ASP A 117 22.40 8.29 12.84
CA ASP A 117 22.85 8.10 14.20
C ASP A 117 24.29 8.60 14.34
N GLN A 118 24.49 9.59 15.19
CA GLN A 118 25.79 9.91 15.74
C GLN A 118 25.62 9.91 17.25
N ASP A 119 25.72 8.70 17.80
CA ASP A 119 26.48 8.41 19.03
C ASP A 119 27.22 9.67 19.53
N SER A 120 26.74 10.22 20.65
CA SER A 120 27.43 11.29 21.36
C SER A 120 28.42 10.63 22.34
N PRO A 121 29.73 10.59 22.05
CA PRO A 121 30.70 10.19 23.04
C PRO A 121 30.87 11.31 24.07
N SER A 122 30.73 10.90 25.33
CA SER A 122 31.20 11.58 26.54
C SER A 122 32.39 12.51 26.30
N SER A 123 32.24 13.79 26.64
CA SER A 123 33.38 14.67 26.92
C SER A 123 33.22 15.26 28.31
N VAL A 124 33.94 14.61 29.23
CA VAL A 124 34.30 15.09 30.55
C VAL A 124 34.98 16.47 30.44
N GLN A 125 34.52 17.43 31.21
CA GLN A 125 35.33 18.59 31.59
C GLN A 125 35.43 18.64 33.10
N SER A 126 36.59 18.17 33.57
CA SER A 126 37.12 18.39 34.90
C SER A 126 37.79 19.76 34.99
N ALA A 127 37.88 20.29 36.21
CA ALA A 127 38.77 21.38 36.68
C ALA A 127 38.42 22.80 36.20
N SER A 128 38.53 23.89 36.96
CA SER A 128 38.96 24.20 38.34
C SER A 128 38.76 25.71 38.52
N GLY A 129 38.71 26.21 39.77
CA GLY A 129 39.24 27.55 40.07
C GLY A 129 38.29 28.52 40.78
N THR A 130 38.33 28.49 42.11
CA THR A 130 38.63 29.61 43.01
C THR A 130 38.61 31.02 42.40
N GLN A 131 37.74 31.90 42.89
CA GLN A 131 38.00 32.92 43.93
C GLN A 131 36.68 33.46 44.48
#